data_AF-W9XI61-F1
#
_entry.id   AF-W9XI61-F1
#
_cell.length_a   1.000
_cell.length_b   1.000
_cell.length_c   1.000
_cell.angle_alpha   90.00
_cell.angle_beta   90.00
_cell.angle_gamma   90.00
#
_symmetry.space_group_name_H-M   'P 1'
#
loop_
_entity.id
_entity.type
_entity.pdbx_description
1 polymer ?
#
loop_
_entity_poly.entity_id
_entity_poly.type
_entity_poly.pdbx_seq_one_letter_code
_entity_poly.pdbx_strand_id
1 'polypeptide(L)'
;MASAMDNESTRRKPSIPKERWNKFKPESIELYWDRDLTLQVVANHMRTQHGFDAEQHMYKKRLDEWGIRKNYTAKQKLQLHACIQQQDGETDDILVNGKPLGSSVRFNGMVAD
;
A
#
# COMPACT_ATOMS: atom_id res chain seq x y z
N MET A 1 52.73 0.19 6.98
CA MET A 1 51.60 0.68 7.79
C MET A 1 50.49 1.09 6.83
N ALA A 2 49.48 0.23 6.64
CA ALA A 2 48.31 0.56 5.81
C ALA A 2 47.08 0.64 6.73
N SER A 3 46.42 1.79 6.69
CA SER A 3 45.28 2.18 7.52
C SER A 3 44.15 1.15 7.48
N ALA A 4 43.73 0.71 8.66
CA ALA A 4 42.42 0.14 8.88
C ALA A 4 41.38 1.25 8.71
N MET A 5 40.82 1.37 7.51
CA MET A 5 39.56 2.10 7.31
C MET A 5 38.46 1.25 7.93
N ASP A 6 38.05 1.66 9.13
CA ASP A 6 36.71 1.62 9.69
C ASP A 6 35.66 0.94 8.79
N ASN A 7 35.54 -0.38 8.94
CA ASN A 7 34.34 -1.12 8.57
C ASN A 7 33.26 -0.77 9.61
N GLU A 8 32.65 0.42 9.46
CA GLU A 8 31.44 0.85 10.17
C GLU A 8 30.31 -0.11 9.79
N SER A 9 30.32 -1.24 10.49
CA SER A 9 29.22 -2.11 10.83
C SER A 9 27.90 -1.73 10.15
N THR A 10 27.51 -2.50 9.13
CA THR A 10 26.13 -2.59 8.67
C THR A 10 25.26 -3.15 9.81
N ARG A 11 25.03 -2.37 10.86
CA ARG A 11 24.14 -2.73 11.96
C ARG A 11 22.74 -2.73 11.37
N ARG A 12 22.24 -3.92 11.05
CA ARG A 12 20.85 -4.12 10.66
C ARG A 12 19.98 -3.44 11.72
N LYS A 13 19.14 -2.49 11.31
CA LYS A 13 18.17 -1.88 12.23
C LYS A 13 17.42 -3.00 12.95
N PRO A 14 17.30 -2.91 14.29
CA PRO A 14 16.62 -3.95 15.05
C PRO A 14 15.19 -4.11 14.54
N SER A 15 14.79 -5.36 14.32
CA SER A 15 13.45 -5.69 13.87
C SER A 15 12.43 -5.27 14.95
N ILE A 16 11.43 -4.49 14.56
CA ILE A 16 10.38 -4.05 15.49
C ILE A 16 9.52 -5.26 15.90
N PRO A 17 9.30 -5.49 17.21
CA PRO A 17 8.51 -6.62 17.70
C PRO A 17 7.09 -6.66 17.14
N LYS A 18 6.54 -7.87 16.97
CA LYS A 18 5.19 -8.09 16.43
C LYS A 18 4.10 -7.45 17.30
N GLU A 19 4.25 -7.45 18.62
CA GLU A 19 3.31 -6.76 19.52
C GLU A 19 3.21 -5.26 19.24
N ARG A 20 4.36 -4.60 19.01
CA ARG A 20 4.36 -3.17 18.69
C ARG A 20 3.65 -2.91 17.35
N TRP A 21 3.85 -3.78 16.36
CA TRP A 21 3.10 -3.75 15.11
C TRP A 21 1.59 -3.96 15.32
N ASN A 22 1.19 -4.93 16.14
CA ASN A 22 -0.21 -5.21 16.40
C ASN A 22 -0.91 -4.04 17.11
N LYS A 23 -0.22 -3.37 18.04
CA LYS A 23 -0.73 -2.16 18.71
C LYS A 23 -1.11 -1.06 17.72
N PHE A 24 -0.28 -0.86 16.71
CA PHE A 24 -0.45 0.20 15.71
C PHE A 24 -1.11 -0.27 14.40
N LYS A 25 -1.47 -1.55 14.30
CA LYS A 25 -2.16 -2.12 13.13
C LYS A 25 -3.42 -1.34 12.75
N PRO A 26 -4.40 -1.09 13.66
CA PRO A 26 -5.65 -0.45 13.27
C PRO A 26 -5.41 0.94 12.65
N GLU A 27 -4.59 1.76 13.30
CA GLU A 27 -4.28 3.11 12.83
C GLU A 27 -3.45 3.10 11.53
N SER A 28 -2.49 2.19 11.42
CA SER A 28 -1.71 2.04 10.17
C SER A 28 -2.61 1.67 8.99
N ILE A 29 -3.61 0.82 9.22
CA ILE A 29 -4.61 0.45 8.21
C ILE A 29 -5.53 1.63 7.91
N GLU A 30 -6.04 2.32 8.92
CA GLU A 30 -6.91 3.49 8.72
C GLU A 30 -6.22 4.58 7.89
N LEU A 31 -4.99 4.95 8.25
CA LEU A 31 -4.22 5.97 7.53
C LEU A 31 -3.94 5.54 6.08
N TYR A 32 -3.56 4.28 5.87
CA TYR A 32 -3.22 3.77 4.55
C TYR A 32 -4.45 3.52 3.67
N TRP A 33 -5.50 2.93 4.23
CA TRP A 33 -6.67 2.42 3.52
C TRP A 33 -7.82 3.41 3.53
N ASP A 34 -8.26 3.85 4.71
CA ASP A 34 -9.45 4.70 4.85
C ASP A 34 -9.17 6.12 4.40
N ARG A 35 -8.04 6.69 4.84
CA ARG A 35 -7.58 8.05 4.48
C ARG A 35 -6.73 8.12 3.21
N ASP A 36 -6.53 6.98 2.55
CA ASP A 36 -5.81 6.82 1.29
C ASP A 36 -4.38 7.42 1.26
N LEU A 37 -3.69 7.49 2.40
CA LEU A 37 -2.35 8.07 2.48
C LEU A 37 -1.28 7.14 1.89
N THR A 38 -0.16 7.71 1.45
CA THR A 38 0.99 6.94 0.96
C THR A 38 1.80 6.35 2.12
N LEU A 39 2.55 5.26 1.88
CA LEU A 39 3.38 4.64 2.93
C LEU A 39 4.40 5.60 3.54
N GLN A 40 4.89 6.56 2.74
CA GLN A 40 5.78 7.62 3.24
C GLN A 40 5.06 8.50 4.27
N VAL A 41 3.85 8.96 3.95
CA VAL A 41 3.06 9.81 4.84
C VAL A 41 2.64 9.04 6.09
N VAL A 42 2.21 7.78 5.94
CA VAL A 42 1.90 6.89 7.08
C VAL A 42 3.12 6.73 7.99
N ALA A 43 4.29 6.39 7.44
CA ALA A 43 5.51 6.23 8.24
C ALA A 43 5.91 7.53 8.97
N ASN A 44 5.81 8.67 8.29
CA ASN A 44 6.10 9.96 8.91
C ASN A 44 5.08 10.32 10.01
N HIS A 45 3.79 10.06 9.77
CA HIS A 45 2.74 10.26 10.76
C HIS A 45 2.98 9.40 12.00
N MET A 46 3.26 8.11 11.80
CA MET A 46 3.50 7.16 12.88
C MET A 46 4.79 7.48 13.65
N ARG A 47 5.82 8.00 12.98
CA ARG A 47 7.03 8.50 13.64
C ARG A 47 6.72 9.75 14.49
N THR A 48 6.01 10.71 13.93
CA THR A 48 5.77 12.02 14.58
C THR A 48 4.75 11.93 15.72
N GLN A 49 3.67 11.17 15.56
CA GLN A 49 2.61 11.05 16.56
C GLN A 49 2.93 10.01 17.64
N HIS A 50 3.60 8.90 17.27
CA HIS A 50 3.75 7.74 18.15
C HIS A 50 5.20 7.35 18.45
N GLY A 51 6.19 8.10 17.93
CA GLY A 51 7.60 7.71 18.01
C GLY A 51 7.88 6.35 17.37
N PHE A 52 7.03 5.92 16.43
CA PHE A 52 7.15 4.63 15.77
C PHE A 52 8.01 4.77 14.52
N ASP A 53 9.32 4.63 14.72
CA ASP A 53 10.32 4.76 13.66
C ASP A 53 10.42 3.50 12.80
N ALA A 54 9.49 3.33 11.87
CA ALA A 54 9.48 2.25 10.89
C ALA A 54 9.62 2.79 9.46
N GLU A 55 10.31 2.04 8.60
CA GLU A 55 10.49 2.39 7.21
C GLU A 55 9.34 1.92 6.32
N GLN A 56 9.16 2.57 5.17
CA GLN A 56 8.08 2.27 4.23
C GLN A 56 8.04 0.80 3.80
N HIS A 57 9.22 0.18 3.58
CA HIS A 57 9.31 -1.21 3.18
C HIS A 57 8.79 -2.18 4.27
N MET A 58 8.94 -1.80 5.55
CA MET A 58 8.42 -2.57 6.68
C MET A 58 6.89 -2.49 6.73
N TYR A 59 6.33 -1.29 6.51
CA TYR A 59 4.88 -1.12 6.38
C TYR A 59 4.31 -1.91 5.22
N LYS A 60 4.95 -1.87 4.05
CA LYS A 60 4.54 -2.66 2.88
C LYS A 60 4.44 -4.14 3.23
N LYS A 61 5.49 -4.71 3.85
CA LYS A 61 5.52 -6.10 4.29
C LYS A 61 4.38 -6.42 5.27
N ARG A 62 4.13 -5.55 6.25
CA ARG A 62 3.09 -5.77 7.25
C ARG A 62 1.68 -5.66 6.67
N LEU A 63 1.44 -4.71 5.78
CA LEU A 63 0.17 -4.58 5.06
C LEU A 63 -0.10 -5.81 4.20
N ASP A 64 0.92 -6.33 3.50
CA ASP A 64 0.82 -7.59 2.77
C ASP A 64 0.48 -8.78 3.69
N GLU A 65 1.16 -8.91 4.84
CA GLU A 65 0.86 -9.93 5.86
C GLU A 65 -0.56 -9.79 6.45
N TRP A 66 -1.13 -8.58 6.45
CA TRP A 66 -2.48 -8.31 6.90
C TRP A 66 -3.54 -8.39 5.79
N GLY A 67 -3.13 -8.68 4.55
CA GLY A 67 -4.03 -8.77 3.39
C GLY A 67 -4.49 -7.41 2.85
N ILE A 68 -3.82 -6.32 3.20
CA ILE A 68 -4.19 -4.95 2.80
C ILE A 68 -3.41 -4.55 1.55
N ARG A 69 -4.09 -4.32 0.43
CA ARG A 69 -3.48 -3.95 -0.87
C ARG A 69 -4.33 -2.94 -1.62
N LYS A 70 -3.75 -1.79 -1.98
CA LYS A 70 -4.43 -0.74 -2.80
C LYS A 70 -4.64 -1.15 -4.26
N ASN A 71 -3.76 -1.97 -4.81
CA ASN A 71 -3.82 -2.33 -6.23
C ASN A 71 -4.62 -3.61 -6.45
N TYR A 72 -5.49 -3.59 -7.45
CA TYR A 72 -6.17 -4.77 -7.98
C TYR A 72 -5.14 -5.87 -8.31
N THR A 73 -5.42 -7.09 -7.85
CA THR A 73 -4.72 -8.27 -8.35
C THR A 73 -4.94 -8.41 -9.86
N ALA A 74 -4.04 -9.09 -10.58
CA ALA A 74 -4.21 -9.31 -12.02
C ALA A 74 -5.57 -9.94 -12.36
N LYS A 75 -6.06 -10.83 -11.50
CA LYS A 75 -7.40 -11.44 -11.61
C LYS A 75 -8.52 -10.41 -11.46
N GLN A 76 -8.44 -9.53 -10.46
CA GLN A 76 -9.42 -8.44 -10.28
C GLN A 76 -9.39 -7.42 -11.42
N LYS A 77 -8.20 -7.11 -11.96
CA LYS A 77 -8.07 -6.29 -13.17
C LYS A 77 -8.74 -6.97 -14.36
N LEU A 78 -8.50 -8.26 -14.58
CA LEU A 78 -9.12 -9.00 -15.68
C LEU A 78 -10.64 -9.04 -15.56
N GLN A 79 -11.18 -9.25 -14.35
CA GLN A 79 -12.62 -9.20 -14.10
C GLN A 79 -13.18 -7.79 -14.34
N LEU A 80 -12.46 -6.73 -13.95
CA LEU A 80 -12.82 -5.35 -14.25
C LEU A 80 -12.82 -5.08 -15.76
N HIS A 81 -11.79 -5.51 -16.49
CA HIS A 81 -11.72 -5.40 -17.95
C HIS A 81 -12.88 -6.15 -18.63
N ALA A 82 -13.19 -7.37 -18.18
CA ALA A 82 -14.31 -8.14 -18.72
C ALA A 82 -15.67 -7.47 -18.42
N CYS A 83 -15.83 -6.85 -17.26
CA CYS A 83 -17.05 -6.15 -16.89
C CYS A 83 -17.22 -4.86 -17.70
N ILE A 84 -16.16 -4.06 -17.86
CA ILE A 84 -16.15 -2.84 -18.70
C ILE A 84 -16.40 -3.16 -20.19
N GLN A 85 -15.97 -4.31 -20.69
CA GLN A 85 -16.28 -4.73 -22.07
C GLN A 85 -17.74 -5.14 -22.28
N GLN A 86 -18.46 -5.52 -21.21
CA GLN A 86 -19.84 -6.01 -21.29
C GLN A 86 -20.88 -4.95 -20.93
N GLN A 87 -20.49 -3.84 -20.30
CA GLN A 87 -21.40 -2.77 -19.88
C GLN A 87 -20.90 -1.42 -20.40
N ASP A 88 -21.81 -0.66 -21.02
CA ASP A 88 -21.57 0.63 -21.68
C ASP A 88 -21.26 1.79 -20.70
N GLY A 89 -20.43 1.56 -19.68
CA GLY A 89 -19.76 2.65 -18.96
C GLY A 89 -20.21 2.98 -17.54
N GLU A 90 -20.82 2.06 -16.77
CA GLU A 90 -21.07 2.27 -15.34
C GLU A 90 -20.31 1.23 -14.49
N THR A 91 -19.33 1.67 -13.71
CA THR A 91 -18.47 0.81 -12.86
C THR A 91 -18.70 1.03 -11.37
N ASP A 92 -19.68 1.86 -10.98
CA ASP A 92 -19.95 2.27 -9.60
C ASP A 92 -20.42 1.10 -8.71
N ASP A 93 -21.08 0.08 -9.30
CA ASP A 93 -21.61 -1.07 -8.56
C ASP A 93 -20.55 -2.12 -8.19
N ILE A 94 -19.32 -2.00 -8.69
CA ILE A 94 -18.27 -2.99 -8.44
C ILE A 94 -17.56 -2.64 -7.12
N LEU A 95 -18.01 -3.28 -6.04
CA LEU A 95 -17.39 -3.23 -4.73
C LEU A 95 -16.12 -4.09 -4.70
N VAL A 96 -14.95 -3.46 -4.58
CA VAL A 96 -13.68 -4.17 -4.31
C VAL A 96 -13.20 -3.82 -2.92
N ASN A 97 -13.05 -4.84 -2.06
CA ASN A 97 -12.63 -4.69 -0.67
C ASN A 97 -13.48 -3.66 0.12
N GLY A 98 -14.78 -3.57 -0.20
CA GLY A 98 -15.74 -2.68 0.47
C GLY A 98 -15.71 -1.21 0.01
N LYS A 99 -14.91 -0.84 -0.99
CA LYS A 99 -14.94 0.50 -1.61
C LYS A 99 -15.45 0.41 -3.05
N PRO A 100 -16.37 1.31 -3.47
CA PRO A 100 -16.77 1.41 -4.86
C PRO A 100 -15.60 1.92 -5.71
N LEU A 101 -15.50 1.40 -6.92
CA LEU A 101 -14.57 1.89 -7.94
C LEU A 101 -14.94 3.34 -8.28
N GLY A 102 -14.15 4.31 -7.77
CA GLY A 102 -14.36 5.72 -8.06
C GLY A 102 -14.46 5.97 -9.56
N SER A 103 -15.57 6.56 -9.98
CA SER A 103 -15.97 6.90 -11.34
C SER A 103 -14.99 7.88 -11.99
N SER A 104 -13.87 7.38 -12.50
CA SER A 104 -13.04 8.12 -13.45
C SER A 104 -12.14 7.21 -14.24
N VAL A 105 -12.74 6.27 -14.97
CA VAL A 105 -12.05 5.58 -16.07
C VAL A 105 -12.62 6.09 -17.38
N ARG A 106 -12.22 7.31 -17.78
CA ARG A 106 -12.33 7.74 -19.17
C ARG A 106 -11.09 7.25 -19.90
N PHE A 107 -11.16 6.06 -20.48
CA PHE A 107 -10.13 5.62 -21.44
C PHE A 107 -10.30 6.42 -22.73
N ASN A 108 -9.44 7.41 -22.92
CA ASN A 108 -9.31 8.10 -24.19
C ASN A 108 -8.51 7.22 -25.16
N GLY A 109 -9.13 6.81 -26.26
CA GLY A 109 -8.43 6.36 -27.47
C GLY A 109 -8.38 4.85 -27.71
N MET A 110 -9.46 4.32 -28.32
CA MET A 110 -9.38 3.14 -29.18
C MET A 110 -9.41 3.66 -30.62
N VAL A 111 -8.25 3.68 -31.28
CA VAL A 111 -8.18 3.80 -32.74
C VAL A 111 -8.16 2.38 -33.30
N ALA A 112 -9.17 2.07 -34.10
CA ALA A 112 -9.24 0.87 -34.90
C ALA A 112 -8.41 1.07 -36.18
N ASP A 113 -7.59 0.09 -36.51
CA ASP A 113 -7.37 -0.34 -37.90
C ASP A 113 -7.25 -1.88 -37.90
#